data_AF-A0A535SUD3-F1
#
_entry.id   AF-A0A535SUD3-F1
#
_cell.length_a   1.000
_cell.length_b   1.000
_cell.length_c   1.000
_cell.angle_alpha   90.00
_cell.angle_beta   90.00
_cell.angle_gamma   90.00
#
_symmetry.space_group_name_H-M   'P 1'
#
loop_
_entity.id
_entity.type
_entity.pdbx_description
1 polymer ?
#
loop_
_entity_poly.entity_id
_entity_poly.type
_entity_poly.pdbx_seq_one_letter_code
_entity_poly.pdbx_strand_id
1 'polypeptide(L)'
;MEKIAQDIGIDPVELKRRNFVRPNTRTVNWLRITSCGLDECTRKVIEASRFHDRKRRPGHGMGFAVSTYLSGAGTAIYWNDMPHSEVQLKVDRGGVTAFCGAMDIGQGSDSVLATIVAEELGLQPSDVRLVTADTDTTPIDLGSYSSRVTFMAGNAALEAARKMRAVLAEAVEAGGRKYEDVTFEEAAVLAETRFGTLTSAGSYTPP
;
A
#
# COMPACT_ATOMS: atom_id res chain seq x y z
N MET A 1 -8.68 -2.14 -29.69
CA MET A 1 -8.65 -0.69 -29.94
C MET A 1 -7.74 -0.35 -31.12
N GLU A 2 -6.57 -0.99 -31.24
CA GLU A 2 -5.62 -0.87 -32.36
C GLU A 2 -6.27 -1.00 -33.74
N LYS A 3 -6.94 -2.12 -34.01
CA LYS A 3 -7.58 -2.38 -35.31
C LYS A 3 -8.63 -1.32 -35.65
N ILE A 4 -9.47 -0.96 -34.67
CA ILE A 4 -10.47 0.09 -34.81
C ILE A 4 -9.80 1.43 -35.18
N ALA A 5 -8.71 1.80 -34.50
CA ALA A 5 -7.99 3.03 -34.77
C ALA A 5 -7.44 3.05 -36.22
N GLN A 6 -6.93 1.92 -36.70
CA GLN A 6 -6.46 1.77 -38.09
C GLN A 6 -7.61 1.91 -39.09
N ASP A 7 -8.74 1.23 -38.85
CA ASP A 7 -9.90 1.24 -39.74
C ASP A 7 -10.50 2.65 -39.89
N ILE A 8 -10.43 3.48 -38.84
CA ILE A 8 -10.97 4.85 -38.83
C ILE A 8 -9.91 5.95 -39.02
N GLY A 9 -8.65 5.58 -39.27
CA GLY A 9 -7.56 6.54 -39.53
C GLY A 9 -7.16 7.43 -38.34
N ILE A 10 -7.34 6.96 -37.10
CA ILE A 10 -6.94 7.66 -35.88
C ILE A 10 -5.69 6.99 -35.29
N ASP A 11 -4.78 7.77 -34.69
CA ASP A 11 -3.65 7.21 -33.94
C ASP A 11 -4.14 6.33 -32.77
N PRO A 12 -3.66 5.08 -32.63
CA PRO A 12 -4.16 4.15 -31.61
C PRO A 12 -3.86 4.58 -30.18
N VAL A 13 -2.84 5.41 -29.95
CA VAL A 13 -2.54 5.96 -28.62
C VAL A 13 -3.50 7.11 -28.32
N GLU A 14 -3.74 7.99 -29.28
CA GLU A 14 -4.72 9.07 -29.15
C GLU A 14 -6.14 8.52 -28.95
N LEU A 15 -6.53 7.44 -29.63
CA LEU A 15 -7.82 6.80 -29.40
C LEU A 15 -7.96 6.29 -27.95
N LYS A 16 -6.89 5.75 -27.34
CA LYS A 16 -6.89 5.37 -25.92
C LYS A 16 -7.06 6.58 -25.02
N ARG A 17 -6.30 7.65 -25.28
CA ARG A 17 -6.30 8.87 -24.46
C ARG A 17 -7.68 9.53 -24.41
N ARG A 18 -8.39 9.58 -25.54
CA ARG A 18 -9.78 10.06 -25.62
C ARG A 18 -10.77 9.27 -24.76
N ASN A 19 -10.43 8.02 -24.41
CA ASN A 19 -11.27 7.11 -23.64
C ASN A 19 -10.78 6.88 -22.20
N PHE A 20 -9.75 7.62 -21.73
CA PHE A 20 -9.30 7.47 -20.35
C PHE A 20 -10.37 7.94 -19.36
N VAL A 21 -10.60 7.09 -18.36
CA VAL A 21 -11.42 7.43 -17.19
C VAL A 21 -10.78 8.55 -16.40
N ARG A 22 -11.61 9.41 -15.79
CA ARG A 22 -11.14 10.48 -14.90
C ARG A 22 -11.09 9.97 -13.45
N PRO A 23 -10.23 10.55 -12.60
CA PRO A 23 -10.31 10.35 -11.15
C PRO A 23 -11.73 10.60 -10.61
N ASN A 24 -12.09 9.93 -9.53
CA ASN A 24 -13.41 9.98 -8.90
C ASN A 24 -14.58 9.55 -9.80
N THR A 25 -14.32 8.69 -10.79
CA THR A 25 -15.36 8.11 -11.65
C THR A 25 -15.96 6.86 -11.01
N ARG A 26 -17.29 6.75 -11.02
CA ARG A 26 -18.00 5.49 -10.80
C ARG A 26 -18.28 4.84 -12.16
N THR A 27 -17.75 3.65 -12.35
CA THR A 27 -17.90 2.88 -13.60
C THR A 27 -19.29 2.22 -13.69
N VAL A 28 -19.65 1.74 -14.88
CA VAL A 28 -20.94 1.05 -15.12
C VAL A 28 -21.09 -0.26 -14.34
N ASN A 29 -19.98 -0.89 -13.96
CA ASN A 29 -19.94 -2.06 -13.07
C ASN A 29 -19.69 -1.67 -11.61
N TRP A 30 -20.02 -0.42 -11.25
CA TRP A 30 -20.01 0.12 -9.89
C TRP A 30 -18.65 0.23 -9.18
N LEU A 31 -17.52 -0.03 -9.87
CA LEU A 31 -16.20 0.24 -9.31
C LEU A 31 -15.97 1.75 -9.18
N ARG A 32 -15.45 2.17 -8.03
CA ARG A 32 -15.03 3.54 -7.74
C ARG A 32 -13.55 3.70 -8.06
N ILE A 33 -13.26 4.51 -9.09
CA ILE A 33 -11.90 4.90 -9.44
C ILE A 33 -11.57 6.18 -8.70
N THR A 34 -10.70 6.14 -7.69
CA THR A 34 -10.35 7.32 -6.88
C THR A 34 -9.23 8.16 -7.52
N SER A 35 -8.33 7.53 -8.27
CA SER A 35 -7.22 8.17 -8.97
C SER A 35 -7.00 7.57 -10.36
N CYS A 36 -6.39 8.33 -11.28
CA CYS A 36 -6.06 7.86 -12.62
C CYS A 36 -4.85 8.63 -13.18
N GLY A 37 -3.71 7.95 -13.33
CA GLY A 37 -2.47 8.51 -13.88
C GLY A 37 -2.22 8.15 -15.35
N LEU A 38 -3.21 7.58 -16.06
CA LEU A 38 -3.00 7.00 -17.39
C LEU A 38 -2.49 8.00 -18.42
N ASP A 39 -2.98 9.24 -18.41
CA ASP A 39 -2.53 10.28 -19.36
C ASP A 39 -1.07 10.67 -19.11
N GLU A 40 -0.69 10.86 -17.84
CA GLU A 40 0.68 11.19 -17.46
C GLU A 40 1.64 10.05 -17.83
N CYS A 41 1.32 8.80 -17.48
CA CYS A 41 2.10 7.63 -17.85
C CYS A 41 2.24 7.51 -19.36
N THR A 42 1.15 7.73 -20.11
CA THR A 42 1.15 7.67 -21.57
C THR A 42 2.10 8.70 -22.16
N ARG A 43 2.02 9.96 -21.72
CA ARG A 43 2.92 11.03 -22.17
C ARG A 43 4.38 10.70 -21.89
N LYS A 44 4.71 10.25 -20.67
CA LYS A 44 6.07 9.89 -20.27
C LYS A 44 6.64 8.75 -21.11
N VAL A 45 5.84 7.72 -21.41
CA VAL A 45 6.29 6.59 -22.25
C VAL A 45 6.48 7.02 -23.70
N ILE A 46 5.58 7.82 -24.27
CA ILE A 46 5.73 8.35 -25.64
C ILE A 46 7.04 9.16 -25.76
N GLU A 47 7.27 10.06 -24.81
CA GLU A 47 8.46 10.93 -24.75
C GLU A 47 9.74 10.10 -24.62
N ALA A 48 9.81 9.21 -23.62
CA ALA A 48 11.00 8.40 -23.35
C ALA A 48 11.33 7.42 -24.48
N SER A 49 10.31 6.81 -25.09
CA SER A 49 10.50 5.82 -26.17
C SER A 49 10.62 6.44 -27.55
N ARG A 50 10.32 7.75 -27.70
CA ARG A 50 10.13 8.45 -28.98
C ARG A 50 9.19 7.66 -29.90
N PHE A 51 8.06 7.23 -29.34
CA PHE A 51 7.19 6.23 -29.96
C PHE A 51 6.75 6.61 -31.38
N HIS A 52 6.43 7.88 -31.60
CA HIS A 52 5.97 8.39 -32.90
C HIS A 52 7.12 8.67 -33.89
N ASP A 53 8.33 8.99 -33.41
CA ASP A 53 9.48 9.35 -34.25
C ASP A 53 10.30 8.14 -34.71
N ARG A 54 10.05 6.97 -34.13
CA ARG A 54 10.82 5.76 -34.41
C ARG A 54 10.53 5.23 -35.82
N LYS A 55 11.58 5.18 -36.65
CA LYS A 55 11.54 4.50 -37.95
C LYS A 55 11.34 3.00 -37.78
N ARG A 56 10.28 2.46 -38.37
CA ARG A 56 10.01 1.03 -38.39
C ARG A 56 10.91 0.34 -39.41
N ARG A 57 11.59 -0.75 -38.99
CA ARG A 57 12.40 -1.58 -39.87
C ARG A 57 11.53 -2.68 -40.49
N PRO A 58 11.83 -3.15 -41.71
CA PRO A 58 11.16 -4.33 -42.26
C PRO A 58 11.22 -5.52 -41.28
N GLY A 59 10.10 -6.22 -41.10
CA GLY A 59 9.99 -7.35 -40.16
C GLY A 59 9.89 -6.98 -38.68
N HIS A 60 9.79 -5.70 -38.31
CA HIS A 60 9.75 -5.27 -36.90
C HIS A 60 8.45 -4.51 -36.58
N GLY A 61 7.81 -4.88 -35.46
CA GLY A 61 6.64 -4.21 -34.92
C GLY A 61 6.94 -3.41 -33.66
N MET A 62 6.08 -2.43 -33.36
CA MET A 62 6.06 -1.72 -32.09
C MET A 62 4.61 -1.71 -31.57
N GLY A 63 4.44 -2.11 -30.32
CA GLY A 63 3.15 -2.09 -29.63
C GLY A 63 3.10 -1.02 -28.56
N PHE A 64 1.92 -0.46 -28.34
CA PHE A 64 1.65 0.42 -27.21
C PHE A 64 0.42 -0.09 -26.48
N ALA A 65 0.58 -0.47 -25.21
CA ALA A 65 -0.49 -1.00 -24.39
C ALA A 65 -0.72 -0.10 -23.17
N VAL A 66 -1.99 -0.01 -22.77
CA VAL A 66 -2.41 0.58 -21.50
C VAL A 66 -3.27 -0.46 -20.82
N SER A 67 -2.98 -0.73 -19.55
CA SER A 67 -3.71 -1.69 -18.73
C SER A 67 -3.96 -1.10 -17.35
N THR A 68 -5.05 -1.53 -16.74
CA THR A 68 -5.37 -1.24 -15.35
C THR A 68 -5.65 -2.55 -14.62
N TYR A 69 -5.36 -2.56 -13.32
CA TYR A 69 -5.70 -3.66 -12.44
C TYR A 69 -6.13 -3.09 -11.09
N LEU A 70 -6.95 -3.84 -10.37
CA LEU A 70 -7.44 -3.47 -9.05
C LEU A 70 -6.38 -3.75 -7.97
N SER A 71 -6.31 -2.90 -6.95
CA SER A 71 -5.43 -3.08 -5.80
C SER A 71 -6.20 -3.71 -4.65
N GLY A 72 -6.50 -4.99 -4.81
CA GLY A 72 -7.29 -5.80 -3.90
C GLY A 72 -8.78 -5.85 -4.21
N ALA A 73 -9.37 -7.01 -3.97
CA ALA A 73 -10.80 -7.24 -4.16
C ALA A 73 -11.60 -6.61 -3.01
N GLY A 74 -12.62 -5.82 -3.35
CA GLY A 74 -13.49 -5.17 -2.36
C GLY A 74 -14.38 -6.16 -1.61
N THR A 75 -14.72 -7.29 -2.22
CA THR A 75 -15.50 -8.36 -1.57
C THR A 75 -14.57 -9.35 -0.89
N ALA A 76 -14.83 -9.65 0.38
CA ALA A 76 -14.10 -10.67 1.13
C ALA A 76 -14.26 -12.06 0.50
N ILE A 77 -13.22 -12.90 0.61
CA ILE A 77 -13.30 -14.33 0.24
C ILE A 77 -14.29 -15.04 1.18
N TYR A 78 -14.19 -14.74 2.48
CA TYR A 78 -15.14 -15.22 3.48
C TYR A 78 -16.22 -14.15 3.68
N TRP A 79 -17.46 -14.48 3.35
CA TRP A 79 -18.56 -13.52 3.41
C TRP A 79 -19.00 -13.30 4.86
N ASN A 80 -18.30 -12.39 5.54
CA ASN A 80 -18.56 -11.97 6.92
C ASN A 80 -18.13 -10.50 7.09
N ASP A 81 -18.38 -9.96 8.28
CA ASP A 81 -18.11 -8.56 8.61
C ASP A 81 -16.70 -8.32 9.19
N MET A 82 -15.82 -9.34 9.19
CA MET A 82 -14.47 -9.20 9.71
C MET A 82 -13.59 -8.35 8.77
N PRO A 83 -12.58 -7.64 9.31
CA PRO A 83 -11.60 -6.97 8.47
C PRO A 83 -10.88 -7.93 7.51
N HIS A 84 -10.46 -7.42 6.36
CA HIS A 84 -9.77 -8.21 5.35
C HIS A 84 -8.28 -8.42 5.68
N SER A 85 -7.70 -7.51 6.45
CA SER A 85 -6.32 -7.56 6.91
C SER A 85 -6.24 -6.94 8.29
N GLU A 86 -5.44 -7.53 9.15
CA GLU A 86 -5.10 -6.99 10.46
C GLU A 86 -3.59 -7.03 10.68
N VAL A 87 -3.09 -6.08 11.46
CA VAL A 87 -1.69 -6.01 11.88
C VAL A 87 -1.68 -5.65 13.36
N GLN A 88 -0.92 -6.42 14.14
CA GLN A 88 -0.65 -6.12 15.54
C GLN A 88 0.79 -5.68 15.69
N LEU A 89 1.02 -4.63 16.48
CA LEU A 89 2.36 -4.17 16.84
C LEU A 89 2.61 -4.47 18.32
N LYS A 90 3.81 -4.93 18.61
CA LYS A 90 4.41 -4.96 19.94
C LYS A 90 5.63 -4.06 19.92
N VAL A 91 5.67 -3.09 20.82
CA VAL A 91 6.80 -2.16 20.96
C VAL A 91 7.64 -2.54 22.17
N ASP A 92 8.95 -2.43 21.99
CA ASP A 92 9.96 -2.51 23.03
C ASP A 92 11.00 -1.40 22.80
N ARG A 93 11.90 -1.19 23.75
CA ARG A 93 12.96 -0.18 23.71
C ARG A 93 13.87 -0.33 22.50
N GLY A 94 14.07 -1.57 22.05
CA GLY A 94 14.91 -1.92 20.91
C GLY A 94 14.19 -1.97 19.56
N GLY A 95 12.94 -1.52 19.46
CA GLY A 95 12.19 -1.44 18.20
C GLY A 95 10.81 -2.07 18.26
N VAL A 96 10.31 -2.53 17.11
CA VAL A 96 8.92 -2.97 16.93
C VAL A 96 8.91 -4.39 16.39
N THR A 97 7.99 -5.22 16.89
CA THR A 97 7.61 -6.46 16.23
C THR A 97 6.20 -6.31 15.68
N ALA A 98 6.03 -6.47 14.38
CA ALA A 98 4.70 -6.46 13.74
C ALA A 98 4.30 -7.89 13.34
N PHE A 99 3.10 -8.28 13.76
CA PHE A 99 2.49 -9.56 13.48
C PHE A 99 1.44 -9.36 12.38
N CYS A 100 1.54 -10.11 11.28
CA CYS A 100 0.63 -9.99 10.16
C CYS A 100 0.44 -11.33 9.44
N GLY A 101 -0.81 -11.73 9.18
CA GLY A 101 -1.09 -12.95 8.43
C GLY A 101 -0.71 -12.90 6.94
N ALA A 102 -0.35 -11.72 6.41
CA ALA A 102 0.00 -11.58 5.00
C ALA A 102 1.29 -12.36 4.66
N MET A 103 1.31 -13.01 3.50
CA MET A 103 2.45 -13.85 3.10
C MET A 103 3.33 -13.16 2.06
N ASP A 104 4.62 -13.04 2.32
CA ASP A 104 5.57 -12.71 1.25
C ASP A 104 5.80 -13.93 0.35
N ILE A 105 5.48 -13.79 -0.93
CA ILE A 105 5.70 -14.81 -1.96
C ILE A 105 6.75 -14.37 -2.99
N GLY A 106 7.57 -13.37 -2.62
CA GLY A 106 8.64 -12.80 -3.45
C GLY A 106 8.38 -11.37 -3.91
N GLN A 107 7.23 -10.78 -3.57
CA GLN A 107 6.91 -9.38 -3.88
C GLN A 107 7.58 -8.38 -2.95
N GLY A 108 8.07 -8.82 -1.78
CA GLY A 108 8.67 -7.94 -0.78
C GLY A 108 7.65 -7.24 0.12
N SER A 109 6.49 -7.87 0.40
CA SER A 109 5.51 -7.29 1.32
C SER A 109 6.06 -7.13 2.72
N ASP A 110 6.99 -7.99 3.14
CA ASP A 110 7.60 -7.89 4.46
C ASP A 110 8.38 -6.58 4.59
N SER A 111 9.20 -6.26 3.58
CA SER A 111 9.92 -4.99 3.51
C SER A 111 8.97 -3.78 3.45
N VAL A 112 7.87 -3.89 2.71
CA VAL A 112 6.87 -2.82 2.60
C VAL A 112 6.19 -2.55 3.94
N LEU A 113 5.75 -3.58 4.66
CA LEU A 113 5.10 -3.44 5.96
C LEU A 113 6.08 -2.88 7.01
N ALA A 114 7.31 -3.39 7.04
CA ALA A 114 8.36 -2.86 7.91
C ALA A 114 8.63 -1.37 7.63
N THR A 115 8.68 -0.97 6.35
CA THR A 115 8.89 0.44 5.96
C THR A 115 7.73 1.34 6.40
N ILE A 116 6.48 0.89 6.25
CA ILE A 116 5.30 1.67 6.67
C ILE A 116 5.31 1.91 8.18
N VAL A 117 5.56 0.86 8.97
CA VAL A 117 5.62 0.96 10.43
C VAL A 117 6.79 1.84 10.87
N ALA A 118 7.95 1.65 10.24
CA ALA A 118 9.16 2.42 10.55
C ALA A 118 8.96 3.92 10.29
N GLU A 119 8.42 4.29 9.12
CA GLU A 119 8.18 5.67 8.74
C GLU A 119 7.24 6.38 9.74
N GLU A 120 6.13 5.73 10.10
CA GLU A 120 5.14 6.33 11.01
C GLU A 120 5.67 6.47 12.45
N LEU A 121 6.58 5.59 12.88
CA LEU A 121 7.18 5.61 14.22
C LEU A 121 8.54 6.33 14.30
N GLY A 122 9.10 6.78 13.17
CA GLY A 122 10.40 7.46 13.13
C GLY A 122 11.60 6.52 13.33
N LEU A 123 11.48 5.27 12.88
CA LEU A 123 12.50 4.22 12.97
C LEU A 123 13.15 3.91 11.61
N GLN A 124 14.21 3.10 11.62
CA GLN A 124 14.68 2.45 10.39
C GLN A 124 13.88 1.16 10.15
N PRO A 125 13.70 0.72 8.89
CA PRO A 125 13.05 -0.56 8.61
C PRO A 125 13.72 -1.76 9.29
N SER A 126 15.03 -1.70 9.55
CA SER A 126 15.78 -2.73 10.28
C SER A 126 15.39 -2.87 11.76
N ASP A 127 14.75 -1.85 12.33
CA ASP A 127 14.28 -1.84 13.72
C ASP A 127 12.89 -2.47 13.85
N VAL A 128 12.27 -2.85 12.72
CA VAL A 128 10.96 -3.51 12.66
C VAL A 128 11.16 -4.98 12.29
N ARG A 129 10.86 -5.87 13.24
CA ARG A 129 10.81 -7.32 13.02
C ARG A 129 9.41 -7.71 12.58
N LEU A 130 9.31 -8.59 11.58
CA LEU A 130 8.04 -9.16 11.18
C LEU A 130 7.91 -10.61 11.65
N VAL A 131 6.72 -10.93 12.14
CA VAL A 131 6.25 -12.30 12.31
C VAL A 131 5.07 -12.46 11.36
N THR A 132 5.26 -13.26 10.31
CA THR A 132 4.30 -13.39 9.22
C THR A 132 3.87 -14.82 8.99
N ALA A 133 2.67 -14.99 8.44
CA ALA A 133 2.15 -16.26 7.93
C ALA A 133 2.10 -17.43 8.93
N ASP A 134 1.96 -17.13 10.22
CA ASP A 134 1.77 -18.13 11.28
C ASP A 134 0.38 -17.96 11.89
N THR A 135 -0.51 -18.92 11.64
CA THR A 135 -1.91 -18.86 12.08
C THR A 135 -2.09 -18.95 13.59
N ASP A 136 -1.06 -19.41 14.33
CA ASP A 136 -1.12 -19.49 15.79
C ASP A 136 -0.80 -18.14 16.44
N THR A 137 -0.04 -17.27 15.75
CA THR A 137 0.53 -16.05 16.33
C THR A 137 0.11 -14.76 15.63
N THR A 138 -0.30 -14.82 14.36
CA THR A 138 -0.62 -13.63 13.55
C THR A 138 -2.13 -13.42 13.40
N PRO A 139 -2.58 -12.16 13.35
CA PRO A 139 -3.98 -11.85 13.11
C PRO A 139 -4.37 -12.15 11.65
N ILE A 140 -5.67 -12.13 11.35
CA ILE A 140 -6.18 -12.58 10.05
C ILE A 140 -5.66 -11.72 8.89
N ASP A 141 -5.27 -12.39 7.81
CA ASP A 141 -5.16 -11.82 6.48
C ASP A 141 -5.74 -12.82 5.47
N LEU A 142 -6.43 -12.32 4.45
CA LEU A 142 -7.04 -13.20 3.44
C LEU A 142 -6.01 -13.80 2.44
N GLY A 143 -4.74 -13.42 2.55
CA GLY A 143 -3.63 -13.95 1.79
C GLY A 143 -3.16 -13.03 0.66
N SER A 144 -2.11 -13.48 -0.01
CA SER A 144 -1.41 -12.73 -1.05
C SER A 144 -1.98 -13.01 -2.44
N TYR A 145 -3.06 -12.30 -2.78
CA TYR A 145 -3.74 -12.36 -4.07
C TYR A 145 -4.23 -10.97 -4.52
N SER A 146 -4.59 -10.83 -5.80
CA SER A 146 -5.21 -9.61 -6.36
C SER A 146 -4.51 -8.29 -6.03
N SER A 147 -3.18 -8.29 -5.89
CA SER A 147 -2.39 -7.09 -5.56
C SER A 147 -2.87 -6.33 -4.32
N ARG A 148 -3.38 -7.05 -3.31
CA ARG A 148 -4.05 -6.45 -2.15
C ARG A 148 -3.11 -6.06 -1.00
N VAL A 149 -2.00 -6.78 -0.81
CA VAL A 149 -1.24 -6.77 0.45
C VAL A 149 -0.77 -5.37 0.84
N THR A 150 -0.06 -4.68 -0.05
CA THR A 150 0.42 -3.31 0.21
C THR A 150 -0.72 -2.35 0.55
N PHE A 151 -1.88 -2.50 -0.09
CA PHE A 151 -2.99 -1.60 0.15
C PHE A 151 -3.73 -1.93 1.45
N MET A 152 -4.09 -3.19 1.67
CA MET A 152 -4.92 -3.59 2.81
C MET A 152 -4.09 -3.79 4.08
N ALA A 153 -3.12 -4.70 4.07
CA ALA A 153 -2.23 -4.94 5.20
C ALA A 153 -1.34 -3.71 5.48
N GLY A 154 -0.94 -2.97 4.45
CA GLY A 154 -0.21 -1.71 4.63
C GLY A 154 -1.03 -0.63 5.34
N ASN A 155 -2.32 -0.44 4.99
CA ASN A 155 -3.16 0.50 5.74
C ASN A 155 -3.47 0.00 7.16
N ALA A 156 -3.62 -1.31 7.36
CA ALA A 156 -3.75 -1.89 8.70
C ALA A 156 -2.49 -1.64 9.56
N ALA A 157 -1.30 -1.83 8.99
CA ALA A 157 -0.03 -1.52 9.64
C ALA A 157 0.09 -0.03 9.98
N LEU A 158 -0.28 0.85 9.03
CA LEU A 158 -0.30 2.30 9.23
C LEU A 158 -1.26 2.71 10.36
N GLU A 159 -2.46 2.11 10.42
CA GLU A 159 -3.40 2.37 11.52
C GLU A 159 -2.84 1.91 12.87
N ALA A 160 -2.25 0.71 12.93
CA ALA A 160 -1.63 0.18 14.15
C ALA A 160 -0.48 1.09 14.61
N ALA A 161 0.37 1.54 13.68
CA ALA A 161 1.50 2.42 13.94
C ALA A 161 1.04 3.81 14.43
N ARG A 162 0.00 4.39 13.82
CA ARG A 162 -0.58 5.67 14.28
C ARG A 162 -1.14 5.60 15.69
N LYS A 163 -1.85 4.52 16.02
CA LYS A 163 -2.34 4.28 17.39
C LYS A 163 -1.19 4.18 18.37
N MET A 164 -0.12 3.47 18.00
CA MET A 164 1.07 3.38 18.84
C MET A 164 1.79 4.73 18.98
N ARG A 165 1.96 5.49 17.89
CA ARG A 165 2.51 6.84 17.91
C ARG A 165 1.76 7.75 18.88
N ALA A 166 0.43 7.65 18.92
CA ALA A 166 -0.39 8.40 19.87
C ALA A 166 -0.10 8.02 21.33
N VAL A 167 0.04 6.72 21.64
CA VAL A 167 0.41 6.24 22.98
C VAL A 167 1.80 6.74 23.39
N LEU A 168 2.77 6.66 22.49
CA LEU A 168 4.13 7.15 22.72
C LEU A 168 4.14 8.68 22.95
N ALA A 169 3.42 9.43 22.11
CA ALA A 169 3.31 10.87 22.24
C ALA A 169 2.66 11.28 23.56
N GLU A 170 1.56 10.63 23.97
CA GLU A 170 0.89 10.93 25.25
C GLU A 170 1.84 10.77 26.44
N ALA A 171 2.67 9.73 26.44
CA ALA A 171 3.63 9.49 27.52
C ALA A 171 4.70 10.59 27.61
N VAL A 172 5.22 11.04 26.46
CA VAL A 172 6.23 12.09 26.39
C VAL A 172 5.65 13.44 26.80
N GLU A 173 4.46 13.76 26.30
CA GLU A 173 3.77 15.03 26.55
C GLU A 173 3.32 15.18 28.00
N ALA A 174 2.99 14.07 28.68
CA ALA A 174 2.74 14.08 30.11
C ALA A 174 3.97 14.49 30.95
N GLY A 175 5.17 14.33 30.41
CA GLY A 175 6.43 14.83 30.98
C GLY A 175 6.77 16.28 30.61
N GLY A 176 5.90 16.96 29.85
CA GLY A 176 6.09 18.35 29.41
C GLY A 176 7.04 18.52 28.22
N ARG A 177 7.36 17.45 27.50
CA ARG A 177 8.20 17.47 26.28
C ARG A 177 7.35 17.16 25.05
N LYS A 178 7.80 17.54 23.85
CA LYS A 178 7.15 17.13 22.61
C LYS A 178 7.70 15.78 22.17
N TYR A 179 6.86 14.96 21.54
CA TYR A 179 7.27 13.66 21.00
C TYR A 179 8.43 13.78 20.01
N GLU A 180 8.45 14.85 19.21
CA GLU A 180 9.50 15.10 18.22
C GLU A 180 10.86 15.47 18.83
N ASP A 181 10.89 15.82 20.12
CA ASP A 181 12.11 16.24 20.84
C ASP A 181 12.79 15.06 21.58
N VAL A 182 12.32 13.82 21.39
CA VAL A 182 12.84 12.63 22.07
C VAL A 182 13.16 11.52 21.07
N THR A 183 14.05 10.61 21.44
CA THR A 183 14.28 9.40 20.64
C THR A 183 13.12 8.42 20.80
N PHE A 184 12.95 7.51 19.83
CA PHE A 184 11.97 6.43 19.95
C PHE A 184 12.18 5.61 21.22
N GLU A 185 13.43 5.26 21.55
CA GLU A 185 13.77 4.50 22.75
C GLU A 185 13.32 5.24 24.02
N GLU A 186 13.58 6.55 24.11
CA GLU A 186 13.15 7.36 25.24
C GLU A 186 11.62 7.42 25.34
N ALA A 187 10.92 7.61 24.22
CA ALA A 187 9.46 7.59 24.20
C ALA A 187 8.90 6.22 24.63
N ALA A 188 9.49 5.13 24.16
CA ALA A 188 9.09 3.77 24.51
C ALA A 188 9.28 3.48 26.00
N VAL A 189 10.39 3.93 26.61
CA VAL A 189 10.62 3.80 28.06
C VAL A 189 9.57 4.57 28.86
N LEU A 190 9.28 5.82 28.47
CA LEU A 190 8.28 6.65 29.14
C LEU A 190 6.87 6.03 29.03
N ALA A 191 6.51 5.56 27.84
CA ALA A 191 5.23 4.92 27.60
C ALA A 191 5.10 3.59 28.36
N GLU A 192 6.12 2.73 28.33
CA GLU A 192 6.11 1.45 29.04
C GLU A 192 6.03 1.66 30.56
N THR A 193 6.75 2.66 31.09
CA THR A 193 6.69 3.01 32.52
C THR A 193 5.26 3.42 32.94
N ARG A 194 4.54 4.08 32.05
CA ARG A 194 3.21 4.63 32.33
C ARG A 194 2.08 3.65 32.06
N PHE A 195 2.15 2.89 30.97
CA PHE A 195 1.06 2.07 30.46
C PHE A 195 1.33 0.57 30.54
N GLY A 196 2.55 0.16 30.90
CA GLY A 196 2.98 -1.23 30.86
C GLY A 196 3.29 -1.68 29.43
N THR A 197 3.04 -2.96 29.13
CA THR A 197 3.35 -3.55 27.83
C THR A 197 2.67 -2.79 26.68
N LEU A 198 3.45 -2.38 25.70
CA LEU A 198 2.99 -1.55 24.59
C LEU A 198 2.58 -2.41 23.39
N THR A 199 1.28 -2.46 23.14
CA THR A 199 0.71 -3.12 21.96
C THR A 199 -0.35 -2.25 21.28
N SER A 200 -0.45 -2.34 19.96
CA SER A 200 -1.55 -1.74 19.19
C SER A 200 -1.99 -2.67 18.06
N ALA A 201 -3.18 -2.42 17.52
CA ALA A 201 -3.69 -3.16 16.38
C ALA A 201 -4.39 -2.23 15.39
N GLY A 202 -4.27 -2.56 14.12
CA GLY A 202 -4.92 -1.89 13.01
C GLY A 202 -5.53 -2.91 12.06
N SER A 203 -6.53 -2.47 11.32
CA SER A 203 -7.36 -3.33 10.48
C SER A 203 -7.78 -2.60 9.21
N TYR A 204 -8.07 -3.35 8.16
CA TYR A 204 -8.58 -2.75 6.93
C TYR A 204 -9.81 -3.50 6.42
N THR A 205 -10.91 -2.77 6.28
CA THR A 205 -12.14 -3.20 5.61
C THR A 205 -12.37 -2.28 4.41
N PRO A 206 -12.51 -2.81 3.18
CA PRO A 206 -12.88 -2.00 2.04
C PRO A 206 -14.21 -1.26 2.28
N PRO A 207 -14.34 -0.02 1.79
CA PRO A 207 -15.55 0.80 1.95
C PRO A 207 -16.72 0.36 1.05
#